data_AF-A0A0E2BK85-F1
#
_entry.id   AF-A0A0E2BK85-F1
#
_cell.length_a   1.000
_cell.length_b   1.000
_cell.length_c   1.000
_cell.angle_alpha   90.00
_cell.angle_beta   90.00
_cell.angle_gamma   90.00
#
_symmetry.space_group_name_H-M   'P 1'
#
loop_
_entity.id
_entity.type
_entity.pdbx_description
1 polymer ?
#
loop_
_entity_poly.entity_id
_entity_poly.type
_entity_poly.pdbx_seq_one_letter_code
_entity_poly.pdbx_strand_id
1 'polypeptide(L)'
;MDSKERAEAIREGNRAFNEGNIRKARDLFIKAEYKDGLIRLGDHFMYEKKMPLLAYGYYKKAGYQKRIDEIFQRMIWAFSQWIGADKFKVQPIDPAAEVPPSFPDASEFQIHPLLKQTALDILKKRGIQI
;
A
#
# COMPACT_ATOMS: atom_id res chain seq x y z
N MET A 1 11.41 -26.04 1.38
CA MET A 1 10.39 -27.07 1.67
C MET A 1 10.39 -28.04 0.50
N ASP A 2 10.37 -29.33 0.76
CA ASP A 2 10.27 -30.32 -0.31
C ASP A 2 8.88 -30.29 -0.98
N SER A 3 8.78 -30.75 -2.23
CA SER A 3 7.53 -30.74 -3.00
C SER A 3 6.43 -31.55 -2.32
N LYS A 4 6.76 -32.70 -1.73
CA LYS A 4 5.80 -33.56 -1.04
C LYS A 4 5.29 -32.90 0.25
N GLU A 5 6.21 -32.38 1.05
CA GLU A 5 5.87 -31.64 2.28
C GLU A 5 4.99 -30.43 1.96
N ARG A 6 5.30 -29.70 0.88
CA ARG A 6 4.51 -28.55 0.44
C ARG A 6 3.10 -28.96 0.06
N ALA A 7 2.94 -30.05 -0.68
CA ALA A 7 1.63 -30.57 -1.06
C ALA A 7 0.80 -31.00 0.16
N GLU A 8 1.42 -31.66 1.14
CA GLU A 8 0.77 -32.04 2.40
C GLU A 8 0.33 -30.81 3.21
N ALA A 9 1.19 -29.80 3.32
CA ALA A 9 0.86 -28.54 4.00
C ALA A 9 -0.32 -27.81 3.31
N ILE A 10 -0.39 -27.83 1.98
CA ILE A 10 -1.51 -27.25 1.23
C ILE A 10 -2.82 -28.01 1.52
N ARG A 11 -2.80 -29.34 1.49
CA ARG A 11 -4.01 -30.15 1.79
C ARG A 11 -4.51 -29.92 3.20
N GLU A 12 -3.60 -29.91 4.17
CA GLU A 12 -3.93 -29.65 5.57
C GLU A 12 -4.43 -28.23 5.79
N GLY A 13 -3.81 -27.25 5.13
CA GLY A 13 -4.24 -25.85 5.17
C GLY A 13 -5.65 -25.68 4.61
N ASN A 14 -5.96 -26.36 3.50
CA ASN A 14 -7.28 -26.35 2.90
C ASN A 14 -8.34 -26.98 3.81
N ARG A 15 -8.03 -28.12 4.47
CA ARG A 15 -8.92 -28.70 5.50
C ARG A 15 -9.18 -27.73 6.63
N ALA A 16 -8.11 -27.20 7.24
CA ALA A 16 -8.21 -26.28 8.36
C ALA A 16 -9.01 -25.02 8.00
N PHE A 17 -8.86 -24.51 6.78
CA PHE A 17 -9.64 -23.36 6.31
C PHE A 17 -11.13 -23.69 6.21
N ASN A 18 -11.46 -24.84 5.61
CA ASN A 18 -12.85 -25.28 5.45
C ASN A 18 -13.53 -25.58 6.79
N GLU A 19 -12.77 -26.01 7.80
CA GLU A 19 -13.22 -26.20 9.19
C GLU A 19 -13.35 -24.88 9.97
N GLY A 20 -12.99 -23.74 9.38
CA GLY A 20 -13.01 -22.43 10.05
C GLY A 20 -11.82 -22.19 10.98
N ASN A 21 -10.83 -23.10 11.02
CA ASN A 21 -9.57 -22.89 11.74
C ASN A 21 -8.62 -22.01 10.93
N ILE A 22 -9.00 -20.73 10.78
CA ILE A 22 -8.29 -19.75 9.97
C ILE A 22 -6.84 -19.55 10.43
N ARG A 23 -6.57 -19.64 11.74
CA ARG A 23 -5.21 -19.51 12.29
C ARG A 23 -4.29 -20.62 11.80
N LYS A 24 -4.73 -21.87 11.87
CA LYS A 24 -3.95 -23.02 11.39
C LYS A 24 -3.78 -22.97 9.87
N ALA A 25 -4.84 -22.64 9.12
CA ALA A 25 -4.78 -22.48 7.68
C ALA A 25 -3.76 -21.42 7.26
N ARG A 26 -3.74 -20.27 7.95
CA ARG A 26 -2.76 -19.20 7.75
C ARG A 26 -1.34 -19.68 7.90
N ASP A 27 -1.02 -20.33 9.00
CA ASP A 27 0.35 -20.76 9.28
C ASP A 27 0.83 -21.75 8.21
N LEU A 28 -0.06 -22.65 7.74
CA LEU A 28 0.23 -23.60 6.65
C LEU A 28 0.38 -22.94 5.28
N PHE A 29 -0.51 -22.01 4.91
CA PHE A 29 -0.45 -21.31 3.63
C PHE A 29 0.77 -20.39 3.51
N ILE A 30 1.16 -19.72 4.61
CA ILE A 30 2.39 -18.94 4.66
C ILE A 30 3.61 -19.85 4.52
N LYS A 31 3.66 -20.96 5.27
CA LYS A 31 4.77 -21.92 5.20
C LYS A 31 4.94 -22.53 3.81
N ALA A 32 3.84 -22.81 3.11
CA ALA A 32 3.84 -23.40 1.78
C ALA A 32 3.96 -22.37 0.63
N GLU A 33 3.97 -21.07 0.94
CA GLU A 33 3.86 -19.97 -0.04
C GLU A 33 2.74 -20.22 -1.06
N TYR A 34 1.59 -20.70 -0.57
CA TYR A 34 0.48 -21.12 -1.41
C TYR A 34 -0.39 -19.93 -1.77
N LYS A 35 -0.17 -19.38 -2.98
CA LYS A 35 -0.81 -18.16 -3.48
C LYS A 35 -2.34 -18.18 -3.36
N ASP A 36 -2.98 -19.26 -3.79
CA ASP A 36 -4.44 -19.37 -3.74
C ASP A 36 -4.98 -19.37 -2.30
N GLY A 37 -4.33 -20.10 -1.39
CA GLY A 37 -4.65 -20.07 0.04
C GLY A 37 -4.47 -18.68 0.66
N LEU A 38 -3.42 -17.96 0.27
CA LEU A 38 -3.21 -16.57 0.70
C LEU A 38 -4.30 -15.64 0.17
N ILE A 39 -4.75 -15.80 -1.08
CA ILE A 39 -5.87 -15.03 -1.65
C ILE A 39 -7.16 -15.32 -0.86
N ARG A 40 -7.45 -16.59 -0.55
CA ARG A 40 -8.62 -16.98 0.25
C ARG A 40 -8.59 -16.38 1.66
N LEU A 41 -7.42 -16.32 2.31
CA LEU A 41 -7.27 -15.60 3.58
C LEU A 41 -7.51 -14.10 3.40
N GLY A 42 -6.96 -13.52 2.34
CA GLY A 42 -7.22 -12.12 1.97
C GLY A 42 -8.72 -11.85 1.85
N ASP A 43 -9.44 -12.67 1.10
CA ASP A 43 -10.89 -12.54 0.91
C ASP A 43 -11.67 -12.70 2.21
N HIS A 44 -11.30 -13.66 3.07
CA HIS A 44 -11.89 -13.83 4.40
C HIS A 44 -11.77 -12.53 5.23
N PHE A 45 -10.57 -11.95 5.30
CA PHE A 45 -10.37 -10.71 6.04
C PHE A 45 -11.01 -9.50 5.37
N MET A 46 -11.02 -9.45 4.04
CA MET A 46 -11.60 -8.34 3.27
C MET A 46 -13.12 -8.28 3.43
N TYR A 47 -13.81 -9.40 3.22
CA TYR A 47 -15.27 -9.43 3.08
C TYR A 47 -15.98 -9.86 4.35
N GLU A 48 -15.51 -10.93 5.01
CA GLU A 48 -16.18 -11.45 6.20
C GLU A 48 -15.84 -10.63 7.45
N LYS A 49 -14.55 -10.28 7.62
CA LYS A 49 -14.10 -9.51 8.78
C LYS A 49 -14.08 -7.99 8.56
N LYS A 50 -14.24 -7.54 7.31
CA LYS A 50 -14.20 -6.10 6.94
C LYS A 50 -12.90 -5.41 7.40
N MET A 51 -11.78 -6.12 7.29
CA MET A 51 -10.43 -5.70 7.68
C MET A 51 -9.52 -5.59 6.43
N PRO A 52 -9.72 -4.58 5.56
CA PRO A 52 -8.99 -4.46 4.29
C PRO A 52 -7.48 -4.30 4.46
N LEU A 53 -7.02 -3.63 5.52
CA LEU A 53 -5.58 -3.46 5.79
C LEU A 53 -4.90 -4.79 6.15
N LEU A 54 -5.61 -5.69 6.83
CA LEU A 54 -5.11 -7.03 7.13
C LEU A 54 -5.11 -7.90 5.87
N ALA A 55 -6.19 -7.81 5.07
CA ALA A 55 -6.30 -8.49 3.78
C ALA A 55 -5.16 -8.10 2.81
N TYR A 56 -4.77 -6.82 2.78
CA TYR A 56 -3.65 -6.32 1.97
C TYR A 56 -2.37 -7.13 2.17
N GLY A 57 -2.02 -7.48 3.41
CA GLY A 57 -0.82 -8.26 3.70
C GLY A 57 -0.80 -9.63 3.01
N TYR A 58 -1.95 -10.30 2.93
CA TYR A 58 -2.09 -11.58 2.25
C TYR A 58 -2.07 -11.44 0.74
N TYR A 59 -2.79 -10.45 0.18
CA TYR A 59 -2.77 -10.19 -1.26
C TYR A 59 -1.37 -9.80 -1.74
N LYS A 60 -0.62 -9.01 -0.96
CA LYS A 60 0.77 -8.66 -1.25
C LYS A 60 1.66 -9.90 -1.30
N LYS A 61 1.56 -10.80 -0.30
CA LYS A 61 2.31 -12.08 -0.31
C LYS A 61 1.93 -12.98 -1.49
N ALA A 62 0.67 -12.97 -1.91
CA ALA A 62 0.21 -13.74 -3.07
C ALA A 62 0.62 -13.11 -4.42
N GLY A 63 1.03 -11.84 -4.43
CA GLY A 63 1.25 -11.05 -5.65
C GLY A 63 -0.06 -10.71 -6.37
N TYR A 64 -1.17 -10.56 -5.65
CA TYR A 64 -2.49 -10.33 -6.23
C TYR A 64 -2.77 -8.84 -6.44
N GLN A 65 -2.14 -8.25 -7.46
CA GLN A 65 -2.13 -6.80 -7.70
C GLN A 65 -3.53 -6.20 -7.84
N LYS A 66 -4.45 -6.87 -8.54
CA LYS A 66 -5.83 -6.40 -8.73
C LYS A 66 -6.53 -6.02 -7.41
N ARG A 67 -6.38 -6.84 -6.36
CA ARG A 67 -6.99 -6.55 -5.04
C ARG A 67 -6.26 -5.46 -4.28
N ILE A 68 -4.94 -5.37 -4.46
CA ILE A 68 -4.12 -4.31 -3.87
C ILE A 68 -4.56 -2.96 -4.43
N ASP A 69 -4.70 -2.86 -5.75
CA ASP A 69 -5.15 -1.64 -6.42
C ASP A 69 -6.55 -1.25 -5.98
N GLU A 70 -7.46 -2.21 -5.84
CA GLU A 70 -8.81 -1.98 -5.34
C GLU A 70 -8.82 -1.39 -3.91
N ILE A 71 -8.02 -1.94 -3.00
CA ILE A 71 -7.89 -1.41 -1.63
C ILE A 71 -7.33 0.02 -1.68
N PHE A 72 -6.32 0.27 -2.51
CA PHE A 72 -5.69 1.57 -2.65
C PHE A 72 -6.66 2.62 -3.22
N GLN A 73 -7.40 2.29 -4.27
CA GLN A 73 -8.43 3.17 -4.86
C GLN A 73 -9.51 3.53 -3.85
N ARG A 74 -9.99 2.55 -3.06
CA ARG A 74 -10.97 2.79 -1.99
C ARG A 74 -10.43 3.73 -0.91
N MET A 75 -9.15 3.58 -0.53
CA MET A 75 -8.51 4.48 0.44
C MET A 75 -8.38 5.90 -0.10
N ILE A 76 -7.89 6.08 -1.34
CA ILE A 76 -7.80 7.40 -1.98
C ILE A 76 -9.17 8.05 -2.06
N TRP A 77 -10.19 7.28 -2.47
CA TRP A 77 -11.54 7.79 -2.57
C TRP A 77 -12.08 8.24 -1.20
N ALA A 78 -11.95 7.42 -0.16
CA ALA A 78 -12.37 7.80 1.18
C ALA A 78 -11.64 9.06 1.69
N PHE A 79 -10.34 9.15 1.38
CA PHE A 79 -9.52 10.31 1.71
C PHE A 79 -9.95 11.57 0.96
N SER A 80 -10.32 11.47 -0.32
CA SER A 80 -10.81 12.61 -1.10
C SER A 80 -12.15 13.13 -0.58
N GLN A 81 -13.03 12.24 -0.10
CA GLN A 81 -14.28 12.64 0.56
C GLN A 81 -13.98 13.41 1.85
N TRP A 82 -12.96 13.00 2.61
CA TRP A 82 -12.59 13.64 3.86
C TRP A 82 -11.95 15.02 3.68
N ILE A 83 -11.05 15.18 2.71
CA ILE A 83 -10.37 16.46 2.43
C ILE A 83 -11.27 17.48 1.70
N GLY A 84 -12.37 17.00 1.10
CA GLY A 84 -13.24 17.77 0.24
C GLY A 84 -12.88 17.56 -1.24
N ALA A 85 -13.86 17.08 -2.01
CA ALA A 85 -13.69 16.73 -3.42
C ALA A 85 -13.19 17.89 -4.31
N ASP A 86 -13.39 19.14 -3.86
CA ASP A 86 -12.98 20.34 -4.59
C ASP A 86 -11.47 20.52 -4.68
N LYS A 87 -10.68 19.92 -3.77
CA LYS A 87 -9.20 20.01 -3.81
C LYS A 87 -8.55 19.08 -4.84
N PHE A 88 -9.33 18.14 -5.39
CA PHE A 88 -8.88 17.18 -6.41
C PHE A 88 -9.51 17.43 -7.78
N LYS A 89 -10.21 18.56 -7.96
CA LYS A 89 -10.60 19.04 -9.29
C LYS A 89 -9.32 19.37 -10.07
N VAL A 90 -8.82 18.38 -10.80
CA VAL A 90 -7.94 18.62 -11.93
C VAL A 90 -8.74 19.52 -12.85
N GLN A 91 -8.37 20.80 -12.92
CA GLN A 91 -8.97 21.70 -13.89
C GLN A 91 -8.80 21.05 -15.27
N PRO A 92 -9.81 21.08 -16.15
CA PRO A 92 -9.63 20.63 -17.52
C PRO A 92 -8.40 21.39 -18.06
N ILE A 93 -7.39 20.64 -18.51
CA ILE A 93 -6.24 21.22 -19.18
C ILE A 93 -6.81 21.83 -20.46
N ASP A 94 -6.95 23.16 -20.48
CA ASP A 94 -7.26 23.86 -21.72
C ASP A 94 -6.17 23.47 -22.73
N PRO A 95 -6.52 22.91 -23.90
CA PRO A 95 -5.54 22.48 -24.89
C PRO A 95 -4.72 23.64 -25.49
N ALA A 96 -5.09 24.88 -25.17
CA ALA A 96 -4.39 26.11 -25.52
C ALA A 96 -3.62 26.76 -24.35
N ALA A 97 -3.71 26.23 -23.13
CA ALA A 97 -2.86 26.66 -22.04
C ALA A 97 -1.50 25.97 -22.20
N GLU A 98 -0.47 26.76 -22.48
CA GLU A 98 0.91 26.32 -22.39
C GLU A 98 1.10 25.64 -21.03
N VAL A 99 1.37 24.33 -21.05
CA VAL A 99 1.80 23.61 -19.85
C VAL A 99 3.14 24.24 -19.47
N PRO A 100 3.26 24.99 -18.35
CA PRO A 100 4.58 25.45 -17.95
C PRO A 100 5.37 24.20 -17.56
N PRO A 101 6.52 23.91 -18.20
CA PRO A 101 7.42 22.90 -17.69
C PRO A 101 8.19 23.58 -16.56
N SER A 102 7.58 23.71 -15.40
CA SER A 102 8.31 24.19 -14.25
C SER A 102 7.74 23.57 -13.00
N PHE A 103 8.56 22.74 -12.37
CA PHE A 103 8.55 22.68 -10.92
C PHE A 103 8.49 24.14 -10.40
N PRO A 104 7.67 24.46 -9.39
CA PRO A 104 7.68 25.79 -8.79
C PRO A 104 9.13 26.19 -8.49
N ASP A 105 9.52 27.38 -8.93
CA ASP A 105 10.88 27.86 -8.73
C ASP A 105 11.18 27.82 -7.23
N ALA A 106 12.35 27.30 -6.85
CA ALA A 106 12.71 27.12 -5.45
C ALA A 106 12.68 28.47 -4.68
N SER A 107 12.76 29.57 -5.41
CA SER A 107 12.65 30.95 -4.94
C SER A 107 11.24 31.35 -4.47
N GLU A 108 10.18 30.66 -4.90
CA GLU A 108 8.78 30.96 -4.54
C GLU A 108 8.38 30.39 -3.16
N PHE A 109 9.16 29.46 -2.61
CA PHE A 109 8.88 28.87 -1.33
C PHE A 109 9.31 29.79 -0.18
N GLN A 110 8.36 30.33 0.57
CA GLN A 110 8.63 31.02 1.83
C GLN A 110 9.07 30.00 2.89
N ILE A 111 10.37 29.84 3.08
CA ILE A 111 10.94 28.96 4.10
C ILE A 111 10.91 29.67 5.45
N HIS A 112 10.34 29.02 6.47
CA HIS A 112 10.34 29.53 7.84
C HIS A 112 11.80 29.74 8.34
N PRO A 113 12.14 30.87 9.02
CA PRO A 113 13.52 31.19 9.42
C PRO A 113 14.23 30.08 10.21
N LEU A 114 13.51 29.43 11.14
CA LEU A 114 14.04 28.31 11.93
C LEU A 114 14.44 27.10 11.07
N LEU A 115 13.66 26.78 10.02
CA LEU A 115 13.93 25.63 9.16
C LEU A 115 15.18 25.89 8.31
N LYS A 116 15.34 27.12 7.83
CA LYS A 116 16.54 27.56 7.09
C LYS A 116 17.79 27.45 7.97
N GLN A 117 17.72 27.95 9.20
CA GLN A 117 18.84 27.87 10.14
C GLN A 117 19.23 26.42 10.46
N THR A 118 18.24 25.57 10.71
CA THR A 118 18.45 24.16 11.03
C THR A 118 19.11 23.42 9.85
N ALA A 119 18.67 23.70 8.62
CA ALA A 119 19.28 23.12 7.42
C ALA A 119 20.76 23.54 7.28
N LEU A 120 21.07 24.81 7.48
CA LEU A 120 22.45 25.33 7.43
C LEU A 120 23.36 24.68 8.49
N ASP A 121 22.86 24.47 9.71
CA ASP A 121 23.61 23.80 10.76
C ASP A 121 23.91 22.33 10.43
N ILE A 122 22.97 21.63 9.79
CA ILE A 122 23.15 20.24 9.34
C ILE A 122 24.22 20.19 8.24
N LEU A 123 24.19 21.11 7.29
CA LEU A 123 25.14 21.17 6.18
C LEU A 123 26.55 21.47 6.69
N LYS A 124 26.69 22.43 7.62
CA LYS A 124 27.94 22.75 8.29
C LYS A 124 28.51 21.57 9.07
N LYS A 125 27.67 20.83 9.82
CA LYS A 125 28.07 19.60 10.52
C LYS A 125 28.55 18.50 9.57
N ARG A 126 28.05 18.47 8.35
CA ARG A 126 28.44 17.51 7.31
C ARG A 126 29.64 17.98 6.47
N GLY A 127 30.20 19.15 6.76
CA GLY A 127 31.32 19.72 6.01
C GLY A 127 30.97 20.17 4.59
N ILE A 128 29.67 20.32 4.30
CA ILE A 128 29.18 20.76 2.98
C ILE A 128 29.08 22.29 3.02
N GLN A 129 29.91 22.96 2.22
CA GLN A 129 29.84 24.41 2.03
C GLN A 129 28.84 24.72 0.90
N ILE A 130 27.96 25.69 1.12
CA ILE A 130 27.00 26.24 0.15
C ILE A 130 27.35 27.70 -0.07
#